data_AF-A0A2E5EQN0-F1
#
_entry.id   AF-A0A2E5EQN0-F1
#
_cell.length_a   1.000
_cell.length_b   1.000
_cell.length_c   1.000
_cell.angle_alpha   90.00
_cell.angle_beta   90.00
_cell.angle_gamma   90.00
#
_symmetry.space_group_name_H-M   'P 1'
#
loop_
_entity.id
_entity.type
_entity.pdbx_description
1 polymer ?
#
loop_
_entity_poly.entity_id
_entity_poly.type
_entity_poly.pdbx_seq_one_letter_code
_entity_poly.pdbx_strand_id
1 'polypeptide(L)'
;MVTLTTWEEIPQFETEQAEADFWRGHRLDLRLIDTALADSAQSTESVTITLRMDPRMLSRIKRLARSRYINYQSMIKQWLGERLEQELRSR
;
A
#
# COMPACT_ATOMS: atom_id res chain seq x y z
N MET A 1 -1.79 12.93 -31.54
CA MET A 1 -1.81 12.39 -30.16
C MET A 1 -1.02 11.11 -30.14
N VAL A 2 0.21 11.17 -29.62
CA VAL A 2 1.14 10.03 -29.47
C VAL A 2 0.69 9.19 -28.27
N THR A 3 0.71 7.87 -28.41
CA THR A 3 0.36 6.96 -27.32
C THR A 3 1.63 6.40 -26.72
N LEU A 4 1.84 6.62 -25.43
CA LEU A 4 2.99 6.14 -24.66
C LEU A 4 2.73 4.72 -24.20
N THR A 5 3.66 3.82 -24.49
CA THR A 5 3.55 2.39 -24.17
C THR A 5 4.50 1.96 -23.06
N THR A 6 5.50 2.78 -22.73
CA THR A 6 6.49 2.51 -21.69
C THR A 6 6.70 3.75 -20.81
N TRP A 7 6.92 3.54 -19.50
CA TRP A 7 7.15 4.63 -18.54
C TRP A 7 8.44 5.44 -18.78
N GLU A 8 9.43 4.85 -19.47
CA GLU A 8 10.69 5.51 -19.85
C GLU A 8 10.49 6.65 -20.87
N GLU A 9 9.36 6.67 -21.56
CA GLU A 9 9.01 7.71 -22.54
C GLU A 9 8.53 9.01 -21.87
N ILE A 10 8.30 9.00 -20.55
CA ILE A 10 7.89 10.18 -19.77
C ILE A 10 9.16 10.87 -19.24
N PRO A 11 9.50 12.08 -19.73
CA PRO A 11 10.66 12.81 -19.22
C PRO A 11 10.38 13.36 -17.81
N GLN A 12 11.44 13.69 -17.07
CA GLN A 12 11.30 14.47 -15.85
C GLN A 12 10.98 15.93 -16.22
N PHE A 13 9.86 16.45 -15.71
CA PHE A 13 9.45 17.82 -15.96
C PHE A 13 9.99 18.73 -14.85
N GLU A 14 10.62 19.84 -15.26
CA GLU A 14 11.08 20.87 -14.31
C GLU A 14 9.94 21.84 -13.91
N THR A 15 8.87 21.90 -14.70
CA THR A 15 7.72 22.81 -14.47
C THR A 15 6.41 22.15 -14.87
N GLU A 16 5.32 22.53 -14.18
CA GLU A 16 3.96 22.06 -14.46
C GLU A 16 3.46 22.48 -15.86
N GLN A 17 3.95 23.61 -16.37
CA GLN A 17 3.61 24.08 -17.71
C GLN A 17 4.14 23.13 -18.79
N ALA A 18 5.38 22.65 -18.64
CA ALA A 18 6.01 21.70 -19.56
C ALA A 18 5.29 20.34 -19.55
N GLU A 19 4.81 19.92 -18.38
CA GLU A 19 3.97 18.73 -18.24
C GLU A 19 2.63 18.90 -18.97
N ALA A 20 1.95 20.03 -18.80
CA ALA A 20 0.68 20.31 -19.48
C ALA A 20 0.82 20.41 -21.01
N ASP A 21 1.92 20.98 -21.51
CA ASP A 21 2.27 20.99 -22.95
C ASP A 21 2.50 19.56 -23.48
N PHE A 22 3.18 18.71 -22.70
CA PHE A 22 3.42 17.32 -23.04
C PHE A 22 2.10 16.51 -23.13
N TRP A 23 1.24 16.60 -22.12
CA TRP A 23 -0.04 15.85 -22.10
C TRP A 23 -1.08 16.33 -23.12
N ARG A 24 -0.92 17.53 -23.69
CA ARG A 24 -1.72 17.96 -24.85
C ARG A 24 -1.43 17.14 -26.11
N GLY A 25 -0.20 16.66 -26.25
CA GLY A 25 0.25 15.87 -27.39
C GLY A 25 0.27 14.35 -27.16
N HIS A 26 0.29 13.91 -25.90
CA HIS A 26 0.55 12.53 -25.50
C HIS A 26 -0.61 11.95 -24.69
N ARG A 27 -0.83 10.64 -24.81
CA ARG A 27 -1.77 9.87 -23.99
C ARG A 27 -1.13 8.55 -23.57
N LEU A 28 -1.52 8.01 -22.43
CA LEU A 28 -1.07 6.69 -21.99
C LEU A 28 -1.82 5.58 -22.72
N ASP A 29 -1.14 4.49 -23.04
CA ASP A 29 -1.79 3.27 -23.50
C ASP A 29 -2.61 2.65 -22.36
N LEU A 30 -3.80 2.12 -22.68
CA LEU A 30 -4.67 1.49 -21.69
C LEU A 30 -4.00 0.29 -21.01
N ARG A 31 -3.14 -0.46 -21.72
CA ARG A 31 -2.43 -1.62 -21.14
C ARG A 31 -1.36 -1.20 -20.15
N LEU A 32 -0.75 -0.02 -20.34
CA LEU A 32 0.23 0.56 -19.43
C LEU A 32 -0.44 1.00 -18.11
N ILE A 33 -1.66 1.55 -18.22
CA ILE A 33 -2.50 1.88 -17.07
C ILE A 33 -2.94 0.59 -16.35
N ASP A 34 -3.43 -0.42 -17.08
CA ASP A 34 -3.88 -1.68 -16.51
C ASP A 34 -2.75 -2.42 -15.77
N THR A 35 -1.52 -2.39 -16.28
CA THR A 35 -0.36 -3.00 -15.62
C THR A 35 0.03 -2.27 -14.33
N ALA A 36 0.02 -0.94 -14.32
CA ALA A 36 0.27 -0.17 -13.11
C ALA A 36 -0.82 -0.38 -12.04
N LEU A 37 -2.09 -0.50 -12.47
CA LEU A 37 -3.21 -0.82 -11.58
C LEU A 37 -3.13 -2.27 -11.06
N ALA A 38 -2.75 -3.23 -11.91
CA ALA A 38 -2.61 -4.64 -11.52
C ALA A 38 -1.49 -4.87 -10.50
N ASP A 39 -0.36 -4.16 -10.62
CA ASP A 39 0.75 -4.25 -9.66
C ASP A 39 0.35 -3.66 -8.28
N SER A 40 -0.45 -2.59 -8.28
CA SER A 40 -1.01 -2.03 -7.05
C SER A 40 -2.01 -2.97 -6.35
N ALA A 41 -2.74 -3.79 -7.13
CA ALA A 41 -3.76 -4.69 -6.62
C ALA A 41 -3.19 -5.90 -5.86
N GLN A 42 -1.98 -6.36 -6.20
CA GLN A 42 -1.31 -7.51 -5.55
C GLN A 42 -0.96 -7.23 -4.07
N SER A 43 -0.87 -5.96 -3.66
CA SER A 43 -0.52 -5.58 -2.28
C SER A 43 -1.69 -5.67 -1.28
N THR A 44 -2.91 -5.97 -1.74
CA THR A 44 -4.14 -5.79 -0.94
C THR A 44 -4.84 -7.07 -0.52
N GLU A 45 -4.31 -8.25 -0.83
CA GLU A 45 -4.97 -9.52 -0.46
C GLU A 45 -4.82 -9.82 1.03
N SER A 46 -5.78 -9.34 1.84
CA SER A 46 -5.91 -9.73 3.24
C SER A 46 -6.80 -10.96 3.38
N VAL A 47 -6.27 -12.03 3.97
CA VAL A 47 -7.06 -13.22 4.33
C VAL A 47 -7.73 -13.02 5.69
N THR A 48 -9.04 -13.25 5.77
CA THR A 48 -9.76 -13.22 7.05
C THR A 48 -9.47 -14.48 7.85
N ILE A 49 -8.95 -14.32 9.07
CA ILE A 49 -8.70 -15.42 10.00
C ILE A 49 -9.57 -15.28 11.25
N THR A 50 -9.87 -16.41 11.90
CA THR A 50 -10.50 -16.43 13.23
C THR A 50 -9.46 -16.85 14.27
N LEU A 51 -9.22 -15.98 15.27
CA LEU A 51 -8.28 -16.23 16.37
C LEU A 51 -9.03 -16.19 17.70
N ARG A 52 -8.89 -17.24 18.52
CA ARG A 52 -9.39 -17.26 19.90
C ARG A 52 -8.33 -16.68 20.84
N MET A 53 -8.78 -15.85 21.79
CA MET A 53 -7.89 -15.24 22.78
C MET A 53 -8.60 -15.03 24.11
N ASP A 54 -7.82 -14.93 25.18
CA ASP A 54 -8.33 -14.63 26.51
C ASP A 54 -9.05 -13.24 26.55
N PRO A 55 -10.25 -13.13 27.14
CA PRO A 55 -11.00 -11.88 27.19
C PRO A 55 -10.26 -10.73 27.91
N ARG A 56 -9.46 -11.03 28.92
CA ARG A 56 -8.68 -10.01 29.66
C ARG A 56 -7.55 -9.49 28.79
N MET A 57 -6.90 -10.37 28.04
CA MET A 57 -5.88 -9.99 27.05
C MET A 57 -6.47 -9.06 25.99
N LEU A 58 -7.60 -9.42 25.37
CA LEU A 58 -8.27 -8.57 24.38
C LEU A 58 -8.64 -7.19 24.96
N SER A 59 -9.12 -7.16 26.20
CA SER A 59 -9.48 -5.91 26.89
C SER A 59 -8.27 -4.99 27.08
N ARG A 60 -7.10 -5.56 27.43
CA ARG A 60 -5.84 -4.81 27.55
C ARG A 60 -5.39 -4.24 26.20
N ILE A 61 -5.49 -5.03 25.13
CA ILE A 61 -5.16 -4.60 23.76
C ILE A 61 -6.08 -3.43 23.35
N LYS A 62 -7.39 -3.56 23.54
CA LYS A 62 -8.35 -2.48 23.21
C LYS A 62 -8.03 -1.18 23.94
N ARG A 63 -7.68 -1.25 25.22
CA ARG A 63 -7.30 -0.07 26.02
C ARG A 63 -6.04 0.60 25.47
N LEU A 64 -5.03 -0.18 25.12
CA LEU A 64 -3.76 0.34 24.61
C LEU A 64 -3.89 0.89 23.18
N ALA A 65 -4.74 0.28 22.35
CA ALA A 65 -5.08 0.78 21.02
C ALA A 65 -5.77 2.15 21.11
N ARG A 66 -6.73 2.28 22.03
CA ARG A 66 -7.43 3.54 22.30
C ARG A 66 -6.47 4.65 22.73
N SER A 67 -5.50 4.36 23.61
CA SER A 67 -4.51 5.36 24.01
C SER A 67 -3.58 5.81 22.89
N ARG A 68 -3.44 4.99 21.84
CA ARG A 68 -2.62 5.29 20.65
C ARG A 68 -3.44 5.78 19.47
N TYR A 69 -4.75 6.02 19.66
CA TYR A 69 -5.69 6.47 18.63
C TYR A 69 -5.72 5.55 17.38
N ILE A 70 -5.56 4.23 17.58
CA ILE A 70 -5.64 3.22 16.50
C ILE A 70 -6.67 2.13 16.80
N ASN A 71 -7.16 1.44 15.76
CA ASN A 71 -8.02 0.27 15.91
C ASN A 71 -7.21 -0.91 16.52
N TYR A 72 -7.79 -1.62 17.49
CA TYR A 72 -7.18 -2.80 18.11
C TYR A 72 -6.80 -3.89 17.11
N GLN A 73 -7.57 -4.07 16.03
CA GLN A 73 -7.25 -5.03 14.96
C GLN A 73 -5.99 -4.62 14.21
N SER A 74 -5.85 -3.33 13.89
CA SER A 74 -4.63 -2.78 13.26
C SER A 74 -3.43 -2.92 14.18
N MET A 75 -3.61 -2.68 15.48
CA MET A 75 -2.55 -2.85 16.47
C MET A 75 -2.07 -4.31 16.58
N ILE A 76 -3.00 -5.28 16.57
CA ILE A 76 -2.66 -6.70 16.54
C ILE A 76 -1.85 -7.04 15.28
N LYS A 77 -2.29 -6.55 14.12
CA LYS A 77 -1.57 -6.77 12.85
C LYS A 77 -0.15 -6.22 12.88
N GLN A 78 0.02 -5.00 13.39
CA GLN A 78 1.33 -4.35 13.51
C GLN A 78 2.26 -5.16 14.43
N TRP A 79 1.82 -5.52 15.64
CA TRP A 79 2.65 -6.29 16.57
C TRP A 79 3.03 -7.68 16.04
N LEU A 80 2.12 -8.35 15.33
CA LEU A 80 2.43 -9.63 14.68
C LEU A 80 3.50 -9.46 13.60
N GLY A 81 3.42 -8.40 12.79
CA GLY A 81 4.44 -8.06 11.80
C GLY A 81 5.79 -7.78 12.44
N GLU A 82 5.83 -6.91 13.45
CA GLU A 82 7.06 -6.58 14.19
C GLU A 82 7.71 -7.83 14.80
N ARG A 83 6.92 -8.71 15.42
CA ARG A 83 7.43 -9.95 16.01
C ARG A 83 7.95 -10.92 14.94
N LEU A 84 7.26 -11.03 13.81
CA LEU A 84 7.67 -11.89 12.70
C LEU A 84 9.01 -11.44 12.10
N GLU A 85 9.16 -10.13 11.85
CA GLU A 85 10.41 -9.56 11.35
C GLU A 85 11.59 -9.76 12.31
N GLN A 86 11.34 -9.69 13.62
CA GLN A 86 12.37 -9.98 14.62
C GLN A 86 12.82 -11.44 14.58
N GLU A 87 11.88 -12.38 14.47
CA GLU A 87 12.18 -13.81 14.40
C GLU A 87 12.91 -14.18 13.09
N LEU A 88 12.52 -13.55 11.97
CA LEU A 88 13.18 -13.76 10.67
C LEU A 88 14.61 -13.19 10.63
N ARG A 89 14.86 -12.04 11.28
CA ARG A 89 16.21 -11.45 11.39
C ARG A 89 17.14 -12.20 12.34
N SER A 90 16.58 -12.99 13.26
CA SER A 90 17.35 -13.75 14.26
C SER A 90 17.72 -15.16 13.77
N ARG A 91 17.36 -15.51 12.53
CA ARG A 91 17.78 -16.73 11.83
C ARG A 91 18.82 -16.39 10.78
#